data_AF-A0A1L9GXP3-F1
#
_entry.id   AF-A0A1L9GXP3-F1
#
_cell.length_a   1.000
_cell.length_b   1.000
_cell.length_c   1.000
_cell.angle_alpha   90.00
_cell.angle_beta   90.00
_cell.angle_gamma   90.00
#
_symmetry.space_group_name_H-M   'P 1'
#
loop_
_entity.id
_entity.type
_entity.pdbx_description
1 polymer ?
#
loop_
_entity_poly.entity_id
_entity_poly.type
_entity_poly.pdbx_seq_one_letter_code
_entity_poly.pdbx_strand_id
1 'polypeptide(L)' 'MDYEPEQFPGAIFKISESRTVILFKNGKMICTGARTEPEVKSILEYVAKVMSKYVISLNPPEK' A
#
# COMPACT_ATOMS: atom_id res chain seq x y z
N MET A 1 3.55 -11.26 -1.01
CA MET A 1 2.56 -10.46 -0.24
C MET A 1 2.08 -11.40 0.82
N ASP A 2 2.20 -11.01 2.08
CA ASP A 2 1.88 -11.86 3.22
C ASP A 2 0.71 -11.24 3.98
N TYR A 3 -0.34 -12.01 4.23
CA TYR A 3 -1.53 -11.55 4.95
C TYR A 3 -2.13 -12.68 5.79
N GLU A 4 -1.83 -12.65 7.08
CA GLU A 4 -2.32 -13.59 8.08
C GLU A 4 -2.98 -12.79 9.22
N PRO A 5 -4.27 -12.40 9.09
CA PRO A 5 -4.91 -11.46 10.01
C PRO A 5 -4.96 -11.91 11.48
N GLU A 6 -4.93 -13.21 11.72
CA GLU A 6 -4.83 -13.81 13.06
C GLU A 6 -3.47 -13.53 13.73
N GLN A 7 -2.41 -13.34 12.93
CA GLN A 7 -1.06 -13.03 13.42
C GLN A 7 -0.75 -11.54 13.35
N PHE A 8 -1.18 -10.86 12.28
CA PHE A 8 -0.97 -9.44 12.09
C PHE A 8 -2.08 -8.82 11.23
N PRO A 9 -2.73 -7.72 11.67
CA PRO A 9 -3.91 -7.19 10.99
C PRO A 9 -3.65 -6.49 9.64
N GLY A 10 -2.38 -6.24 9.29
CA GLY A 10 -1.99 -5.57 8.05
C GLY A 10 -1.47 -6.53 6.99
N ALA A 11 -1.78 -6.28 5.72
CA ALA A 11 -1.15 -6.96 4.59
C ALA A 11 0.25 -6.39 4.36
N ILE A 12 1.27 -7.24 4.34
CA ILE A 12 2.66 -6.86 4.14
C ILE A 12 3.01 -7.01 2.66
N PHE A 13 3.39 -5.89 2.05
CA PHE A 13 3.76 -5.79 0.65
C PHE A 13 5.20 -5.30 0.52
N LYS A 14 6.11 -6.22 0.22
CA LYS A 14 7.52 -5.92 -0.07
C LYS A 14 7.64 -5.44 -1.51
N ILE A 15 8.02 -4.18 -1.70
CA ILE A 15 8.20 -3.55 -3.03
C ILE A 15 9.62 -3.80 -3.54
N SER A 16 10.60 -3.74 -2.65
CA SER A 16 12.00 -4.09 -2.89
C SER A 16 12.62 -4.58 -1.59
N GLU A 17 13.90 -5.01 -1.62
CA GLU A 17 14.62 -5.40 -0.41
C GLU A 17 14.64 -4.31 0.67
N SER A 18 14.62 -3.04 0.27
CA SER A 18 14.67 -1.89 1.17
C SER A 18 13.33 -1.23 1.43
N ARG A 19 12.26 -1.57 0.72
CA ARG A 19 10.96 -0.86 0.78
C ARG A 19 9.80 -1.79 1.05
N THR A 20 9.06 -1.50 2.11
CA THR A 20 7.90 -2.28 2.53
C THR A 20 6.70 -1.35 2.75
N VAL A 21 5.53 -1.83 2.32
CA VAL A 21 4.24 -1.22 2.58
C VAL A 21 3.40 -2.16 3.44
N ILE A 22 2.74 -1.62 4.44
CA ILE A 22 1.75 -2.32 5.26
C ILE A 22 0.39 -1.65 5.02
N LEU A 23 -0.59 -2.43 4.57
CA LEU A 23 -1.94 -1.98 4.27
C LEU A 23 -2.93 -2.56 5.27
N PHE A 24 -3.78 -1.71 5.85
CA PHE A 24 -4.84 -2.13 6.78
C PHE A 24 -6.21 -2.14 6.09
N LYS A 25 -7.15 -2.95 6.59
CA LYS A 25 -8.52 -3.05 6.05
C LYS A 25 -9.26 -1.70 5.98
N ASN A 26 -8.92 -0.75 6.84
CA ASN A 26 -9.52 0.58 6.86
C ASN A 26 -8.90 1.57 5.85
N GLY A 27 -8.03 1.10 4.96
CA GLY A 27 -7.35 1.93 3.97
C GLY A 27 -6.11 2.68 4.49
N LYS A 28 -5.78 2.57 5.79
CA LYS A 28 -4.51 3.10 6.30
C LYS A 28 -3.34 2.37 5.65
N MET A 29 -2.32 3.13 5.26
CA MET A 29 -1.10 2.60 4.69
C MET A 29 0.11 3.13 5.47
N ILE A 30 1.06 2.24 5.78
CA ILE A 30 2.37 2.59 6.33
C ILE A 30 3.41 2.22 5.28
N CYS A 31 4.28 3.17 4.94
CA CYS A 31 5.39 2.95 4.00
C CYS A 31 6.71 3.15 4.75
N THR A 32 7.62 2.18 4.65
CA THR A 32 8.95 2.24 5.25
C THR A 32 10.04 2.03 4.20
N GLY A 33 11.21 2.63 4.42
CA GLY A 33 12.37 2.49 3.55
C GLY A 33 12.50 3.52 2.41
N ALA A 34 11.57 4.46 2.31
CA ALA A 34 11.72 5.64 1.46
C ALA A 34 12.62 6.68 2.14
N ARG A 35 13.50 7.33 1.37
CA ARG A 35 14.42 8.37 1.89
C ARG A 35 14.00 9.79 1.55
N THR A 36 13.13 9.93 0.56
CA THR A 36 12.67 11.23 0.05
C THR A 36 11.17 11.20 -0.19
N GLU A 37 10.53 12.36 -0.13
CA GLU A 37 9.10 12.49 -0.40
C GLU A 37 8.69 12.04 -1.82
N PRO A 38 9.46 12.30 -2.90
CA PRO A 38 9.19 11.75 -4.23
C PRO A 38 9.16 10.21 -4.29
N GLU A 39 9.98 9.54 -3.47
CA GLU A 39 9.95 8.07 -3.37
C GLU A 39 8.64 7.59 -2.75
N VAL A 40 8.16 8.27 -1.71
CA VAL A 40 6.86 7.95 -1.07
C VAL A 40 5.73 8.08 -2.10
N LYS A 41 5.74 9.16 -2.90
CA LYS A 41 4.74 9.38 -3.95
C LYS A 41 4.77 8.27 -5.01
N SER A 42 5.95 7.89 -5.47
CA SER A 42 6.13 6.78 -6.43
C SER A 42 5.60 5.45 -5.89
N ILE A 43 5.82 5.18 -4.60
CA ILE A 43 5.31 3.99 -3.91
C ILE A 43 3.78 4.01 -3.83
N LEU A 44 3.19 5.14 -3.46
CA LEU A 44 1.74 5.32 -3.43
C LEU A 44 1.10 5.06 -4.80
N GLU A 45 1.66 5.63 -5.87
CA GLU A 45 1.18 5.44 -7.24
C GLU A 45 1.30 3.97 -7.69
N TYR A 46 2.41 3.31 -7.35
CA TYR A 46 2.59 1.89 -7.62
C TYR A 46 1.55 1.02 -6.90
N VAL A 47 1.35 1.23 -5.59
CA VAL A 47 0.37 0.49 -4.80
C VAL A 47 -1.04 0.74 -5.34
N ALA A 48 -1.41 2.00 -5.62
CA ALA A 48 -2.71 2.34 -6.19
C ALA A 48 -2.95 1.64 -7.54
N LYS A 49 -1.93 1.58 -8.41
CA LYS A 49 -2.00 0.88 -9.70
C LYS A 49 -2.11 -0.64 -9.56
N VAL A 50 -1.46 -1.23 -8.57
CA VAL A 50 -1.59 -2.67 -8.29
C VAL A 50 -2.99 -2.96 -7.76
N MET A 51 -3.48 -2.15 -6.81
CA MET A 51 -4.77 -2.34 -6.16
C MET A 51 -5.95 -2.04 -7.09
N SER A 52 -5.82 -1.11 -8.05
CA SER A 52 -6.90 -0.79 -9.00
C SER A 52 -7.32 -1.97 -9.87
N LYS A 53 -6.46 -3.00 -10.01
CA LYS A 53 -6.81 -4.25 -10.69
C LYS A 53 -7.78 -5.13 -9.90
N TYR A 54 -7.85 -4.93 -8.58
CA TYR A 54 -8.60 -5.78 -7.65
C TYR A 54 -9.74 -5.02 -6.95
N VAL A 55 -9.63 -3.70 -6.85
CA VAL A 55 -10.63 -2.84 -6.24
C VAL A 55 -11.53 -2.26 -7.34
N ILE A 56 -12.77 -2.75 -7.41
CA ILE A 56 -13.78 -2.38 -8.43
C ILE A 56 -14.28 -0.92 -8.28
N SER A 57 -13.97 -0.23 -7.18
CA SER A 57 -14.45 1.14 -6.93
C SER A 57 -13.35 2.04 -6.37
N LEU A 58 -12.46 2.53 -7.23
CA LEU A 58 -11.66 3.72 -6.95
C LEU A 58 -12.19 4.90 -7.79
N ASN A 59 -13.48 5.19 -7.66
CA ASN A 59 -13.92 6.54 -7.97
C ASN A 59 -13.60 7.39 -6.74
N PRO A 60 -12.71 8.39 -6.83
CA PRO A 60 -12.53 9.33 -5.75
C PRO A 60 -13.91 9.96 -5.45
N PRO A 61 -14.29 10.17 -4.17
CA PRO A 61 -15.46 10.97 -3.88
C PRO A 61 -15.29 12.32 -4.58
N GLU A 62 -16.24 12.67 -5.46
CA GLU A 62 -16.29 14.01 -6.03
C GLU A 62 -16.29 15.01 -4.88
N LYS A 63 -15.48 16.05 -5.06
CA LYS A 63 -15.20 17.09 -4.07
C LYS A 63 -16.46 17.81 -3.62
#